data_AF-J9H165-F1
#
_entry.id   AF-J9H165-F1
#
_cell.length_a   1.000
_cell.length_b   1.000
_cell.length_c   1.000
_cell.angle_alpha   90.00
_cell.angle_beta   90.00
_cell.angle_gamma   90.00
#
_symmetry.space_group_name_H-M   'P 1'
#
loop_
_entity.id
_entity.type
_entity.pdbx_description
1 polymer ?
#
loop_
_entity_poly.entity_id
_entity_poly.type
_entity_poly.pdbx_seq_one_letter_code
_entity_poly.pdbx_strand_id
1 'polypeptide(L)'
;MTENLIIFNARVVTPIGFAACKGEQMSHLFILDHATVEVTAGFISYVGPNRGEERDGYYDQYWHYNARGKCLLPGFVDSHTHFVFGGERAAEFSRRLKGESYMSIMKCGGGIVSTV
;
A
#
# COMPACT_ATOMS: atom_id res chain seq x y z
N MET A 1 17.46 -13.70 -0.20
CA MET A 1 17.52 -13.85 -1.67
C MET A 1 16.16 -13.48 -2.19
N THR A 2 16.05 -12.47 -3.05
CA THR A 2 14.79 -12.12 -3.71
C THR A 2 14.61 -13.07 -4.88
N GLU A 3 13.66 -13.99 -4.77
CA GLU A 3 13.32 -14.89 -5.87
C GLU A 3 12.68 -14.09 -7.01
N ASN A 4 13.01 -14.43 -8.26
CA ASN A 4 12.40 -13.77 -9.41
C ASN A 4 10.94 -14.22 -9.56
N LEU A 5 10.07 -13.33 -9.99
CA LEU A 5 8.63 -13.52 -10.02
C LEU A 5 8.02 -12.96 -11.30
N ILE A 6 7.11 -13.71 -11.91
CA ILE A 6 6.24 -13.29 -13.00
C ILE A 6 4.80 -13.41 -12.53
N ILE A 7 4.09 -12.29 -12.45
CA ILE A 7 2.65 -12.24 -12.20
C ILE A 7 1.97 -12.03 -13.54
N PHE A 8 1.12 -12.95 -13.97
CA PHE A 8 0.46 -12.87 -15.28
C PHE A 8 -1.07 -12.92 -15.14
N ASN A 9 -1.79 -12.51 -16.20
CA ASN A 9 -3.25 -12.36 -16.19
C ASN A 9 -3.76 -11.41 -15.09
N ALA A 10 -3.00 -10.37 -14.75
CA ALA A 10 -3.41 -9.36 -13.78
C ALA A 10 -4.17 -8.22 -14.47
N ARG A 11 -5.06 -7.57 -13.72
CA ARG A 11 -5.51 -6.21 -14.05
C ARG A 11 -4.60 -5.22 -13.35
N VAL A 12 -3.61 -4.69 -14.05
CA VAL A 12 -2.68 -3.71 -13.48
C VAL A 12 -3.34 -2.35 -13.48
N VAL A 13 -3.39 -1.71 -12.32
CA VAL A 13 -3.91 -0.34 -12.17
C VAL A 13 -2.83 0.49 -11.48
N THR A 14 -2.30 1.49 -12.17
CA THR A 14 -1.17 2.28 -11.68
C THR A 14 -1.32 3.76 -12.02
N PRO A 15 -0.89 4.70 -11.17
CA PRO A 15 -0.65 6.07 -11.59
C PRO A 15 0.46 6.12 -12.66
N ILE A 16 0.49 7.19 -13.45
CA ILE A 16 1.56 7.47 -14.42
C ILE A 16 2.35 8.71 -13.96
N GLY A 17 3.66 8.67 -14.14
CA GLY A 17 4.54 9.84 -14.00
C GLY A 17 5.49 9.78 -12.82
N PHE A 18 6.28 10.84 -12.66
CA PHE A 18 7.36 10.94 -11.67
C PHE A 18 7.17 12.12 -10.70
N ALA A 19 5.96 12.66 -10.62
CA ALA A 19 5.64 13.81 -9.80
C ALA A 19 4.29 13.61 -9.10
N ALA A 20 4.05 14.38 -8.04
CA ALA A 20 2.78 14.38 -7.35
C ALA A 20 1.65 14.86 -8.27
N CYS A 21 0.61 14.03 -8.45
CA CYS A 21 -0.62 14.40 -9.14
C CYS A 21 -1.43 15.38 -8.29
N LYS A 22 -2.05 16.40 -8.91
CA LYS A 22 -2.87 17.41 -8.23
C LYS A 22 -4.15 17.71 -9.02
N GLY A 23 -5.24 18.05 -8.32
CA GLY A 23 -6.50 18.42 -8.96
C GLY A 23 -7.04 17.29 -9.85
N GLU A 24 -7.49 17.62 -11.07
CA GLU A 24 -8.04 16.65 -12.03
C GLU A 24 -7.08 15.49 -12.33
N GLN A 25 -5.76 15.74 -12.30
CA GLN A 25 -4.72 14.72 -12.55
C GLN A 25 -4.84 13.51 -11.62
N MET A 26 -5.38 13.68 -10.40
CA MET A 26 -5.57 12.59 -9.44
C MET A 26 -6.59 11.54 -9.91
N SER A 27 -7.43 11.86 -10.90
CA SER A 27 -8.42 10.95 -11.46
C SER A 27 -7.88 10.08 -12.61
N HIS A 28 -6.66 10.35 -13.09
CA HIS A 28 -6.08 9.64 -14.22
C HIS A 28 -5.26 8.43 -13.77
N LEU A 29 -5.77 7.24 -14.06
CA LEU A 29 -5.09 5.97 -13.82
C LEU A 29 -4.80 5.27 -15.15
N PHE A 30 -3.65 4.60 -15.21
CA PHE A 30 -3.34 3.65 -16.28
C PHE A 30 -3.86 2.27 -15.89
N ILE A 31 -4.61 1.65 -16.81
CA ILE A 31 -5.21 0.35 -16.61
C ILE A 31 -4.77 -0.56 -17.75
N LEU A 32 -4.18 -1.71 -17.41
CA LEU A 32 -3.90 -2.80 -18.34
C LEU A 32 -4.63 -4.06 -17.87
N ASP A 33 -5.56 -4.54 -18.68
CA ASP A 33 -6.19 -5.84 -18.47
C ASP A 33 -5.33 -6.96 -19.05
N HIS A 34 -5.38 -8.14 -18.43
CA HIS A 34 -4.60 -9.32 -18.83
C HIS A 34 -3.10 -9.03 -18.96
N ALA A 35 -2.56 -8.24 -18.04
CA ALA A 35 -1.17 -7.81 -18.03
C ALA A 35 -0.24 -8.84 -17.36
N THR A 36 1.05 -8.69 -17.64
CA THR A 36 2.16 -9.37 -16.98
C THR A 36 3.09 -8.36 -16.30
N VAL A 37 3.51 -8.69 -15.08
CA VAL A 37 4.51 -7.97 -14.30
C VAL A 37 5.63 -8.92 -13.97
N GLU A 38 6.86 -8.55 -14.34
CA GLU A 38 8.07 -9.31 -14.05
C GLU A 38 8.88 -8.58 -12.97
N VAL A 39 9.37 -9.34 -12.00
CA VAL A 39 10.25 -8.88 -10.94
C VAL A 39 11.53 -9.71 -10.98
N THR A 40 12.65 -9.04 -11.23
CA THR A 40 13.97 -9.66 -11.34
C THR A 40 14.90 -9.02 -10.32
N ALA A 41 15.53 -9.84 -9.48
CA ALA A 41 16.39 -9.40 -8.40
C ALA A 41 15.75 -8.34 -7.46
N GLY A 42 14.44 -8.41 -7.27
CA GLY A 42 13.67 -7.48 -6.42
C GLY A 42 13.24 -6.18 -7.10
N PHE A 43 13.52 -5.99 -8.39
CA PHE A 43 13.08 -4.83 -9.16
C PHE A 43 12.03 -5.24 -10.18
N ILE A 44 11.04 -4.38 -10.41
CA ILE A 44 10.08 -4.56 -11.51
C ILE A 44 10.84 -4.33 -12.83
N SER A 45 11.09 -5.39 -13.59
CA SER A 45 11.81 -5.37 -14.87
C SER A 45 10.87 -5.20 -16.06
N TYR A 46 9.60 -5.56 -15.91
CA TYR A 46 8.60 -5.44 -16.97
C TYR A 46 7.19 -5.23 -16.41
N VAL A 47 6.41 -4.38 -17.09
CA VAL A 47 4.95 -4.23 -16.92
C VAL A 47 4.36 -4.04 -18.31
N GLY A 48 3.48 -4.94 -18.74
CA GLY A 48 2.90 -4.84 -20.08
C GLY A 48 1.92 -5.96 -20.42
N PRO A 49 1.56 -6.14 -21.70
CA PRO A 49 0.71 -7.23 -22.16
C PRO A 49 1.22 -8.61 -21.72
N ASN A 50 0.31 -9.60 -21.59
CA ASN A 50 0.69 -10.99 -21.39
C ASN A 50 1.64 -11.51 -22.50
N ARG A 51 2.68 -12.28 -22.12
CA ARG A 51 3.74 -12.74 -23.02
C ARG A 51 3.71 -14.25 -23.27
N GLY A 52 2.60 -14.92 -22.97
CA GLY A 52 2.39 -16.35 -23.20
C GLY A 52 2.49 -17.23 -21.97
N GLU A 53 2.47 -16.67 -20.76
CA GLU A 53 2.45 -17.44 -19.52
C GLU A 53 1.07 -18.10 -19.30
N GLU A 54 1.05 -19.43 -19.18
CA GLU A 54 -0.19 -20.21 -19.12
C GLU A 54 -0.48 -20.84 -17.75
N ARG A 55 0.55 -21.13 -16.93
CA ARG A 55 0.39 -21.91 -15.69
C ARG A 55 1.21 -21.38 -14.52
N ASP A 56 0.71 -21.60 -13.31
CA ASP A 56 1.46 -21.37 -12.08
C ASP A 56 2.65 -22.37 -11.98
N GLY A 57 3.73 -21.97 -11.31
CA GLY A 57 4.86 -22.86 -10.98
C GLY A 57 6.21 -22.18 -11.07
N TYR A 58 7.29 -22.92 -10.79
CA TYR A 58 8.66 -22.43 -10.91
C TYR A 58 9.33 -22.99 -12.16
N TYR A 59 9.70 -22.13 -13.11
CA TYR A 59 10.40 -22.49 -14.34
C TYR A 59 11.18 -21.29 -14.88
N ASP A 60 12.18 -21.55 -15.73
CA ASP A 60 13.07 -20.52 -16.31
C ASP A 60 13.70 -19.56 -15.28
N GLN A 61 13.88 -20.04 -14.04
CA GLN A 61 14.37 -19.27 -12.88
C GLN A 61 13.40 -18.23 -12.29
N TYR A 62 12.11 -18.30 -12.62
CA TYR A 62 11.05 -17.45 -12.09
C TYR A 62 9.93 -18.27 -11.44
N TRP A 63 9.33 -17.72 -10.39
CA TRP A 63 8.00 -18.13 -9.97
C TRP A 63 6.96 -17.49 -10.87
N HIS A 64 6.10 -18.28 -11.48
CA HIS A 64 4.96 -17.82 -12.27
C HIS A 64 3.69 -17.91 -11.43
N TYR A 65 2.96 -16.80 -11.34
CA TYR A 65 1.73 -16.68 -10.59
C TYR A 65 0.61 -16.08 -11.44
N ASN A 66 -0.44 -16.86 -11.66
CA ASN A 66 -1.64 -16.46 -12.39
C ASN A 66 -2.52 -15.61 -11.47
N ALA A 67 -2.61 -14.30 -11.73
CA ALA A 67 -3.47 -13.40 -10.99
C ALA A 67 -4.97 -13.63 -11.26
N ARG A 68 -5.34 -14.42 -12.28
CA ARG A 68 -6.72 -14.82 -12.59
C ARG A 68 -7.67 -13.61 -12.72
N GLY A 69 -7.20 -12.54 -13.36
CA GLY A 69 -7.92 -11.29 -13.55
C GLY A 69 -8.00 -10.38 -12.32
N LYS A 70 -7.36 -10.73 -11.20
CA LYS A 70 -7.34 -9.87 -10.00
C LYS A 70 -6.57 -8.58 -10.25
N CYS A 71 -6.94 -7.55 -9.49
CA CYS A 71 -6.28 -6.26 -9.51
C CYS A 71 -4.87 -6.36 -8.91
N LEU A 72 -3.89 -5.80 -9.61
CA LEU A 72 -2.53 -5.61 -9.14
C LEU A 72 -2.26 -4.10 -9.06
N LEU A 73 -1.97 -3.65 -7.84
CA LEU A 73 -1.73 -2.25 -7.49
C LEU A 73 -0.28 -2.09 -7.01
N PRO A 74 0.32 -0.91 -7.16
CA PRO A 74 1.49 -0.55 -6.36
C PRO A 74 1.19 -0.72 -4.87
N GLY A 75 2.22 -1.05 -4.09
CA GLY A 75 2.10 -1.07 -2.63
C GLY A 75 1.65 0.28 -2.10
N PHE A 76 0.76 0.28 -1.11
CA PHE A 76 0.32 1.53 -0.49
C PHE A 76 1.45 2.18 0.30
N VAL A 77 1.45 3.51 0.29
CA VAL A 77 2.40 4.34 1.03
C VAL A 77 1.62 5.06 2.12
N ASP A 78 1.97 4.78 3.38
CA ASP A 78 1.54 5.58 4.52
C ASP A 78 2.59 6.66 4.77
N SER A 79 2.31 7.88 4.34
CA SER A 79 3.25 9.01 4.44
C SER A 79 3.23 9.70 5.81
N HIS A 80 2.28 9.36 6.68
CA HIS A 80 2.11 10.06 7.94
C HIS A 80 1.50 9.17 9.02
N THR A 81 2.38 8.61 9.85
CA THR A 81 1.99 7.80 11.00
C THR A 81 2.82 8.15 12.23
N HIS A 82 2.22 7.98 13.40
CA HIS A 82 2.87 8.05 14.71
C HIS A 82 2.88 6.64 15.32
N PHE A 83 3.41 5.67 14.58
CA PHE A 83 3.31 4.25 14.92
C PHE A 83 4.04 3.86 16.22
N VAL A 84 5.16 4.50 16.50
CA VAL A 84 5.93 4.28 17.73
C VAL A 84 5.48 5.31 18.77
N PHE A 85 4.95 4.83 19.89
CA PHE A 85 4.61 5.62 21.08
C PHE A 85 4.60 4.75 22.33
N GLY A 86 4.77 5.36 23.50
CA GLY A 86 4.60 4.73 24.82
C GLY A 86 3.23 5.03 25.44
N GLY A 87 2.70 4.05 26.18
CA GLY A 87 1.40 4.17 26.87
C GLY A 87 0.20 4.08 25.92
N GLU A 88 -0.98 4.55 26.37
CA GLU A 88 -2.22 4.55 25.59
C GLU A 88 -3.18 5.65 26.08
N ARG A 89 -4.24 5.94 25.32
CA ARG A 89 -5.16 7.08 25.60
C ARG A 89 -6.63 6.68 25.71
N ALA A 90 -6.98 5.41 25.92
CA ALA A 90 -8.38 5.01 26.07
C ALA A 90 -9.09 5.67 27.28
N ALA A 91 -8.36 5.95 28.37
CA ALA A 91 -8.92 6.67 29.51
C ALA A 91 -9.30 8.12 29.14
N GLU A 92 -8.46 8.81 28.38
CA GLU A 92 -8.78 10.14 27.84
C GLU A 92 -9.98 10.07 26.89
N PHE A 93 -10.04 9.06 26.01
CA PHE A 93 -11.19 8.85 25.13
C PHE A 93 -12.50 8.74 25.92
N SER A 94 -12.51 7.95 27.00
CA SER A 94 -13.67 7.80 27.89
C SER A 94 -14.09 9.11 28.56
N ARG A 95 -13.14 9.97 28.94
CA ARG A 95 -13.41 11.30 29.54
C ARG A 95 -14.00 12.26 28.52
N ARG A 96 -13.50 12.27 27.29
CA ARG A 96 -14.08 13.06 26.19
C ARG A 96 -15.53 12.67 25.92
N LEU A 97 -15.86 11.37 25.93
CA LEU A 97 -17.25 10.90 25.77
C LEU A 97 -18.20 11.40 26.86
N LYS A 98 -17.69 11.66 28.08
CA LYS A 98 -18.46 12.26 29.18
C LYS A 98 -18.58 13.78 29.08
N GLY A 99 -18.06 14.40 28.01
CA GLY A 99 -18.13 15.84 27.76
C GLY A 99 -16.99 16.65 28.36
N GLU A 100 -15.93 16.03 28.88
CA GLU A 100 -14.78 16.78 29.37
C GLU A 100 -14.01 17.44 28.22
N SER A 101 -13.64 18.71 28.42
CA SER A 101 -12.86 19.46 27.43
C SER A 101 -11.44 18.91 27.29
N TYR A 102 -10.82 19.09 26.12
CA TYR A 102 -9.42 18.74 25.91
C TYR A 102 -8.50 19.40 26.97
N MET A 103 -8.72 20.68 27.25
CA MET A 103 -7.91 21.43 28.20
C MET A 103 -8.05 20.93 29.64
N SER A 104 -9.24 20.48 30.06
CA SER A 104 -9.42 19.89 31.41
C SER A 104 -8.69 18.55 31.52
N ILE A 105 -8.73 17.73 30.48
CA ILE A 105 -8.00 16.45 30.44
C ILE A 105 -6.49 16.68 30.46
N MET A 106 -6.00 17.67 29.69
CA MET A 106 -4.59 18.06 29.67
C MET A 106 -4.11 18.56 31.04
N LYS A 107 -4.90 19.37 31.75
CA LYS A 107 -4.60 19.82 33.13
C LYS A 107 -4.46 18.67 34.11
N CYS A 108 -5.08 17.52 33.83
CA CYS A 108 -4.96 16.30 34.62
C CYS A 108 -3.83 15.36 34.15
N GLY A 109 -2.90 15.84 33.31
CA GLY A 109 -1.77 15.04 32.81
C GLY A 109 -2.09 14.14 31.61
N GLY A 110 -3.28 14.28 31.01
CA GLY A 110 -3.59 13.67 29.70
C GLY A 110 -3.06 14.49 28.53
N GLY A 111 -3.57 14.23 27.33
CA GLY A 111 -3.14 14.95 26.12
C GLY A 111 -1.87 14.38 25.50
N ILE A 112 -1.21 15.16 24.65
CA ILE A 112 0.00 14.70 23.96
C ILE A 112 1.16 14.37 24.91
N VAL A 113 1.19 14.97 26.10
CA VAL A 113 2.27 14.72 27.09
C VAL A 113 2.17 13.31 27.70
N SER A 114 0.98 12.68 27.68
CA SER A 114 0.81 11.35 28.28
C SER A 114 1.32 10.21 27.40
N THR A 115 1.53 10.45 26.11
CA THR A 115 2.00 9.43 25.15
C THR A 115 2.91 10.07 24.12
N VAL A 116 4.16 9.59 24.01
CA VAL A 116 5.13 9.89 22.95
C VAL A 116 5.94 8.66 22.61
#